data_AF-A0A1J1LSB9-F1
#
_entry.id   AF-A0A1J1LSB9-F1
#
_cell.length_a   1.000
_cell.length_b   1.000
_cell.length_c   1.000
_cell.angle_alpha   90.00
_cell.angle_beta   90.00
_cell.angle_gamma   90.00
#
_symmetry.space_group_name_H-M   'P 1'
#
loop_
_entity.id
_entity.type
_entity.pdbx_description
1 polymer ?
#
loop_
_entity_poly.entity_id
_entity_poly.type
_entity_poly.pdbx_seq_one_letter_code
_entity_poly.pdbx_strand_id
1 'polypeptide(L)'
;MEKNTTRLIKIWADLGDSSLKVIVQLPNHPPQKLMMGSRVVELDDFQITQHQGSLLVKSYPQTDAWIRLGTQYYAVGKLAEKYAVDATRSSEQKQPKQMTAIPKLLAISGVIQELYDLPPRWELDLILLLPYPEYKFAITPENDLKTELTKALSEFEFRGNRLRIKLHDLSCKPEGAGLIMLRYQEEGGADWLLKNKAVVWMFGERNTSLIVYDHGSALGFTNNLGFYNLVATVQTSSLGQSASELTTVLLQVGKDLSINNPLIQRLATTDKSQKPIELEQLVKAMTSAKRHLWQQLFTWATPIIEDASELIIAGGAAPLYLDDIEATFPSIPLYKAIALPSQQTIMPPFPSPPKPPEWDDAKAATYRRNWGDVEGEKRYRSWLAECDERQNLNYSQQLELMQATIAQGDAAPSAQLQKKATQMIDQLEKTLFKSEKSTELESSDLTRFVDIYGIWKGTKHEQE
;
A
#
# COMPACT_ATOMS: atom_id res chain seq x y z
N MET A 1 17.11 -21.74 38.63
CA MET A 1 17.91 -20.67 37.99
C MET A 1 18.16 -21.09 36.55
N GLU A 2 17.25 -20.76 35.64
CA GLU A 2 17.52 -20.94 34.21
C GLU A 2 18.65 -19.99 33.80
N LYS A 3 19.69 -20.54 33.18
CA LYS A 3 20.80 -19.75 32.63
C LYS A 3 20.23 -18.71 31.68
N ASN A 4 20.63 -17.45 31.88
CA ASN A 4 20.51 -16.33 30.93
C ASN A 4 20.88 -16.80 29.52
N THR A 5 19.90 -17.31 28.77
CA THR A 5 20.07 -17.67 27.37
C THR A 5 19.77 -16.40 26.61
N THR A 6 20.82 -15.74 26.13
CA THR A 6 20.69 -14.58 25.24
C THR A 6 19.76 -14.97 24.10
N ARG A 7 18.62 -14.28 23.96
CA ARG A 7 17.64 -14.57 22.91
C ARG A 7 18.07 -13.86 21.64
N LEU A 8 18.35 -14.61 20.57
CA LEU A 8 18.52 -14.06 19.22
C LEU A 8 17.14 -13.78 18.63
N ILE A 9 16.86 -12.51 18.34
CA ILE A 9 15.61 -12.05 17.75
C ILE A 9 15.86 -11.65 16.30
N LYS A 10 15.04 -12.14 15.38
CA LYS A 10 15.10 -11.74 13.97
C LYS A 10 14.09 -10.64 13.70
N ILE A 11 14.55 -9.55 13.09
CA ILE A 11 13.75 -8.38 12.74
C ILE A 11 13.89 -8.11 11.25
N TRP A 12 12.76 -7.97 10.57
CA TRP A 12 12.70 -7.35 9.25
C TRP A 12 12.03 -6.00 9.43
N ALA A 13 12.65 -4.92 8.93
CA ALA A 13 12.13 -3.57 9.08
C ALA A 13 12.06 -2.83 7.73
N ASP A 14 10.92 -2.18 7.47
CA ASP A 14 10.77 -1.11 6.49
C ASP A 14 10.52 0.20 7.24
N LEU A 15 11.50 1.12 7.13
CA LEU A 15 11.48 2.41 7.80
C LEU A 15 10.79 3.48 6.96
N GLY A 16 9.60 3.17 6.45
CA GLY A 16 8.78 4.07 5.64
C GLY A 16 8.48 5.40 6.33
N ASP A 17 8.36 6.47 5.55
CA ASP A 17 8.08 7.81 6.09
C ASP A 17 6.64 7.98 6.58
N SER A 18 5.72 7.13 6.14
CA SER A 18 4.35 7.11 6.65
C SER A 18 4.20 6.28 7.93
N SER A 19 4.96 5.18 8.05
CA SER A 19 4.90 4.26 9.20
C SER A 19 6.13 3.35 9.20
N LEU A 20 6.59 2.97 10.39
CA LEU A 20 7.56 1.90 10.58
C LEU A 20 6.82 0.57 10.58
N LYS A 21 7.25 -0.35 9.72
CA LYS A 21 6.62 -1.66 9.55
C LYS A 21 7.66 -2.72 9.83
N VAL A 22 7.32 -3.63 10.73
CA VAL A 22 8.27 -4.58 11.28
C VAL A 22 7.63 -5.96 11.34
N ILE A 23 8.36 -6.96 10.88
CA ILE A 23 8.10 -8.36 11.23
C ILE A 23 9.14 -8.75 12.29
N VAL A 24 8.67 -9.25 13.43
CA VAL A 24 9.52 -9.72 14.52
C VAL A 24 9.30 -11.22 14.71
N GLN A 25 10.39 -11.96 14.85
CA GLN A 25 10.33 -13.40 15.13
C GLN A 25 11.23 -13.75 16.32
N LEU A 26 10.59 -14.14 17.41
CA LEU A 26 11.26 -14.71 18.58
C LEU A 26 11.59 -16.19 18.32
N PRO A 27 12.62 -16.75 19.00
CA PRO A 27 12.93 -18.18 18.92
C PRO A 27 11.70 -19.04 19.24
N ASN A 28 11.40 -20.02 18.39
CA ASN A 28 10.27 -20.95 18.55
C ASN A 28 8.87 -20.30 18.56
N HIS A 29 8.74 -19.04 18.14
CA HIS A 29 7.44 -18.37 18.01
C HIS A 29 7.14 -18.05 16.54
N PRO A 30 5.85 -18.03 16.15
CA PRO A 30 5.44 -17.54 14.83
C PRO A 30 5.78 -16.04 14.68
N PRO A 31 6.04 -15.57 13.46
CA PRO A 31 6.29 -14.16 13.20
C PRO A 31 5.11 -13.31 13.70
N GLN A 32 5.41 -12.13 14.24
CA GLN A 32 4.41 -11.15 14.63
C GLN A 32 4.68 -9.84 13.86
N LYS A 33 3.60 -9.13 13.51
CA LYS A 33 3.72 -7.77 12.97
C LYS A 33 3.87 -6.77 14.11
N LEU A 34 4.62 -5.71 13.86
CA LEU A 34 4.66 -4.49 14.65
C LEU A 34 4.59 -3.30 13.69
N MET A 35 3.76 -2.31 14.04
CA MET A 35 3.64 -1.07 13.29
C MET A 35 3.58 0.11 14.26
N MET A 36 4.30 1.18 13.93
CA MET A 36 4.28 2.43 14.70
C MET A 36 4.52 3.63 13.80
N GLY A 37 4.26 4.83 14.32
CA GLY A 37 4.57 6.07 13.59
C GLY A 37 6.07 6.18 13.29
N SER A 38 6.40 6.85 12.20
CA SER A 38 7.76 7.00 11.66
C SER A 38 8.46 8.29 12.04
N ARG A 39 7.72 9.29 12.56
CA ARG A 39 8.27 10.62 12.82
C ARG A 39 9.37 10.57 13.88
N VAL A 40 10.41 11.40 13.76
CA VAL A 40 11.49 11.49 14.75
C VAL A 40 11.73 12.94 15.11
N VAL A 41 11.70 13.27 16.39
CA VAL A 41 11.99 14.62 16.90
C VAL A 41 12.98 14.51 18.04
N GLU A 42 14.04 15.30 17.98
CA GLU A 42 14.96 15.48 19.10
C GLU A 42 14.29 16.30 20.19
N LEU A 43 14.41 15.85 21.44
CA LEU A 43 13.83 16.49 22.62
C LEU A 43 14.92 16.86 23.62
N ASP A 44 14.66 17.90 24.40
CA ASP A 44 15.48 18.26 25.56
C ASP A 44 15.03 17.54 26.85
N ASP A 45 15.87 17.61 27.89
CA ASP A 45 15.60 17.02 29.21
C ASP A 45 14.30 17.57 29.82
N PHE A 46 13.97 18.83 29.58
CA PHE A 46 12.77 19.46 30.14
C PHE A 46 11.50 18.87 29.53
N GLN A 47 11.46 18.71 28.20
CA GLN A 47 10.34 18.12 27.47
C GLN A 47 10.09 16.67 27.90
N ILE A 48 11.14 15.87 28.07
CA ILE A 48 11.02 14.49 28.56
C ILE A 48 10.54 14.45 30.01
N THR A 49 11.07 15.31 30.88
CA THR A 49 10.65 15.37 32.29
C THR A 49 9.17 15.75 32.41
N GLN A 50 8.71 16.74 31.63
CA GLN A 50 7.30 17.12 31.57
C GLN A 50 6.42 15.99 31.05
N HIS A 51 6.85 15.32 29.97
CA HIS A 51 6.13 14.17 29.42
C HIS A 51 5.96 13.07 30.46
N GLN A 52 7.04 12.63 31.10
CA GLN A 52 7.02 11.59 32.12
C GLN A 52 6.16 11.97 33.33
N GLY A 53 6.22 13.23 33.78
CA GLY A 53 5.40 13.73 34.88
C GLY A 53 3.90 13.83 34.57
N SER A 54 3.52 13.88 33.29
CA SER A 54 2.13 13.97 32.84
C SER A 54 1.43 12.61 32.68
N LEU A 55 2.18 11.50 32.69
CA LEU A 55 1.63 10.16 32.46
C LEU A 55 0.90 9.64 33.70
N LEU A 56 -0.43 9.61 33.64
CA LEU A 56 -1.28 9.03 34.69
C LEU A 56 -1.30 7.49 34.67
N VAL A 57 -1.06 6.88 33.49
CA VAL A 57 -1.07 5.43 33.28
C VAL A 57 0.05 5.05 32.31
N LYS A 58 0.53 3.80 32.41
CA LYS A 58 1.51 3.26 31.46
C LYS A 58 0.87 3.16 30.07
N SER A 59 1.39 3.95 29.14
CA SER A 59 1.01 3.95 27.73
C SER A 59 1.65 2.78 26.97
N TYR A 60 1.03 2.39 25.86
CA TYR A 60 1.57 1.38 24.96
C TYR A 60 2.93 1.84 24.38
N PRO A 61 3.97 0.99 24.42
CA PRO A 61 5.33 1.38 24.03
C PRO A 61 5.41 1.93 22.61
N GLN A 62 4.65 1.36 21.67
CA GLN A 62 4.60 1.80 20.27
C GLN A 62 3.98 3.20 20.07
N THR A 63 3.20 3.69 21.04
CA THR A 63 2.59 5.03 21.00
C THR A 63 3.35 6.07 21.81
N ASP A 64 4.31 5.61 22.62
CA ASP A 64 5.03 6.42 23.61
C ASP A 64 6.53 6.15 23.57
N ALA A 65 7.04 5.94 22.35
CA ALA A 65 8.42 5.58 22.12
C ALA A 65 9.31 6.82 22.21
N TRP A 66 10.22 6.81 23.18
CA TRP A 66 11.36 7.70 23.20
C TRP A 66 12.61 6.93 23.63
N ILE A 67 13.74 7.36 23.09
CA ILE A 67 15.05 6.83 23.43
C ILE A 67 15.95 7.93 23.98
N ARG A 68 16.93 7.53 24.77
CA ARG A 68 18.10 8.33 25.08
C ARG A 68 19.33 7.67 24.51
N LEU A 69 20.07 8.39 23.69
CA LEU A 69 21.35 7.95 23.13
C LEU A 69 22.43 8.95 23.55
N GLY A 70 23.28 8.57 24.49
CA GLY A 70 24.21 9.50 25.11
C GLY A 70 23.48 10.62 25.88
N THR A 71 23.61 11.86 25.41
CA THR A 71 22.98 13.04 26.03
C THR A 71 21.71 13.49 25.31
N GLN A 72 21.42 12.92 24.14
CA GLN A 72 20.29 13.31 23.30
C GLN A 72 19.08 12.41 23.57
N TYR A 73 17.88 13.01 23.54
CA TYR A 73 16.62 12.29 23.54
C TYR A 73 15.96 12.38 22.18
N TYR A 74 15.34 11.29 21.75
CA TYR A 74 14.54 11.26 20.54
C TYR A 74 13.17 10.68 20.86
N ALA A 75 12.11 11.43 20.57
CA ALA A 75 10.78 10.88 20.45
C ALA A 75 10.60 10.25 19.07
N VAL A 76 9.88 9.14 19.01
CA VAL A 76 9.60 8.40 17.77
C VAL A 76 8.10 8.11 17.64
N GLY A 77 7.59 8.25 16.42
CA GLY A 77 6.22 7.95 16.04
C GLY A 77 5.20 8.86 16.70
N LYS A 78 4.18 8.27 17.34
CA LYS A 78 3.02 9.03 17.85
C LYS A 78 3.41 10.05 18.92
N LEU A 79 4.47 9.78 19.67
CA LEU A 79 5.02 10.74 20.62
C LEU A 79 5.68 11.91 19.89
N ALA A 80 6.50 11.65 18.88
CA ALA A 80 7.16 12.70 18.09
C ALA A 80 6.16 13.65 17.41
N GLU A 81 5.03 13.11 16.93
CA GLU A 81 3.93 13.92 16.36
C GLU A 81 3.39 14.99 17.34
N LYS A 82 3.42 14.75 18.66
CA LYS A 82 2.95 15.72 19.66
C LYS A 82 3.88 16.92 19.79
N TYR A 83 5.17 16.73 19.51
CA TYR A 83 6.22 17.75 19.67
C TYR A 83 6.60 18.41 18.34
N ALA A 84 6.08 17.91 17.22
CA ALA A 84 6.28 18.53 15.92
C ALA A 84 5.53 19.88 15.87
N VAL A 85 6.28 20.98 16.04
CA VAL A 85 5.75 22.36 16.04
C VAL A 85 5.26 22.79 14.64
N ASP A 86 5.77 22.17 13.58
CA ASP A 86 5.31 22.40 12.20
C ASP A 86 4.57 21.18 11.65
N ALA A 87 3.29 21.40 11.29
CA ALA A 87 2.47 20.46 10.52
C ALA A 87 3.01 20.22 9.10
N THR A 88 4.00 21.02 8.65
CA THR A 88 4.70 20.75 7.40
C THR A 88 5.68 19.60 7.65
N ARG A 89 5.28 18.41 7.21
CA ARG A 89 6.06 17.17 7.18
C ARG A 89 7.36 17.27 6.34
N SER A 90 7.81 18.49 5.99
CA SER A 90 8.57 18.80 4.79
C SER A 90 10.10 18.69 4.90
N SER A 91 10.69 18.80 6.09
CA SER A 91 12.14 18.66 6.26
C SER A 91 12.55 17.20 6.46
N GLU A 92 11.89 16.49 7.37
CA GLU A 92 12.14 15.06 7.64
C GLU A 92 11.78 14.17 6.43
N GLN A 93 10.67 14.44 5.72
CA GLN A 93 10.30 13.70 4.51
C GLN A 93 11.22 13.98 3.32
N LYS A 94 12.16 14.92 3.39
CA LYS A 94 13.15 15.15 2.32
C LYS A 94 14.49 14.49 2.60
N GLN A 95 14.74 14.03 3.82
CA GLN A 95 16.01 13.40 4.19
C GLN A 95 16.02 11.91 3.83
N PRO A 96 17.17 11.33 3.43
CA PRO A 96 17.33 9.89 3.26
C PRO A 96 16.90 9.10 4.51
N LYS A 97 16.33 7.90 4.35
CA LYS A 97 15.84 7.08 5.48
C LYS A 97 16.98 6.77 6.46
N GLN A 98 18.19 6.60 5.95
CA GLN A 98 19.39 6.34 6.72
C GLN A 98 19.65 7.40 7.81
N MET A 99 19.36 8.68 7.55
CA MET A 99 19.63 9.78 8.50
C MET A 99 18.79 9.67 9.79
N THR A 100 17.65 8.99 9.74
CA THR A 100 16.77 8.76 10.89
C THR A 100 16.70 7.29 11.30
N ALA A 101 17.52 6.42 10.68
CA ALA A 101 17.41 4.98 10.86
C ALA A 101 17.79 4.55 12.29
N ILE A 102 18.86 5.11 12.85
CA ILE A 102 19.33 4.76 14.21
C ILE A 102 18.23 5.00 15.26
N PRO A 103 17.69 6.22 15.44
CA PRO A 103 16.65 6.44 16.47
C PRO A 103 15.40 5.58 16.24
N LYS A 104 15.01 5.35 14.97
CA LYS A 104 13.88 4.46 14.63
C LYS A 104 14.15 3.01 15.05
N LEU A 105 15.33 2.46 14.73
CA LEU A 105 15.70 1.07 15.03
C LEU A 105 15.89 0.85 16.53
N LEU A 106 16.45 1.82 17.25
CA LEU A 106 16.53 1.79 18.71
C LEU A 106 15.13 1.79 19.35
N ALA A 107 14.23 2.65 18.87
CA ALA A 107 12.84 2.68 19.33
C ALA A 107 12.11 1.37 19.05
N ILE A 108 12.22 0.81 17.83
CA ILE A 108 11.66 -0.51 17.48
C ILE A 108 12.19 -1.58 18.45
N SER A 109 13.49 -1.57 18.73
CA SER A 109 14.12 -2.54 19.62
C SER A 109 13.62 -2.43 21.06
N GLY A 110 13.47 -1.21 21.57
CA GLY A 110 12.88 -0.95 22.89
C GLY A 110 11.41 -1.35 22.98
N VAL A 111 10.62 -1.06 21.94
CA VAL A 111 9.22 -1.49 21.84
C VAL A 111 9.11 -3.01 21.87
N ILE A 112 9.95 -3.72 21.11
CA ILE A 112 10.01 -5.19 21.12
C ILE A 112 10.41 -5.71 22.50
N GLN A 113 11.40 -5.08 23.15
CA GLN A 113 11.81 -5.48 24.49
C GLN A 113 10.64 -5.40 25.48
N GLU A 114 9.88 -4.30 25.50
CA GLU A 114 8.74 -4.15 26.41
C GLU A 114 7.55 -5.05 26.04
N LEU A 115 7.22 -5.19 24.75
CA LEU A 115 6.07 -5.99 24.31
C LEU A 115 6.23 -7.48 24.59
N TYR A 116 7.46 -7.98 24.56
CA TYR A 116 7.77 -9.41 24.72
C TYR A 116 8.52 -9.72 26.02
N ASP A 117 8.61 -8.76 26.93
CA ASP A 117 9.30 -8.89 28.22
C ASP A 117 10.71 -9.49 28.07
N LEU A 118 11.46 -8.99 27.07
CA LEU A 118 12.82 -9.47 26.83
C LEU A 118 13.76 -8.96 27.93
N PRO A 119 14.81 -9.71 28.29
CA PRO A 119 15.83 -9.20 29.20
C PRO A 119 16.48 -7.93 28.61
N PRO A 120 17.07 -7.04 29.44
CA PRO A 120 17.78 -5.85 28.96
C PRO A 120 18.96 -6.13 28.01
N ARG A 121 19.39 -7.39 27.94
CA ARG A 121 20.46 -7.87 27.06
C ARG A 121 19.96 -8.99 26.16
N TRP A 122 20.02 -8.77 24.84
CA TRP A 122 19.61 -9.75 23.82
C TRP A 122 20.36 -9.53 22.51
N GLU A 123 20.22 -10.46 21.57
CA GLU A 123 20.92 -10.46 20.29
C GLU A 123 19.95 -10.21 19.13
N LEU A 124 20.39 -9.49 18.12
CA LEU A 124 19.56 -9.02 17.00
C LEU A 124 20.16 -9.44 15.65
N ASP A 125 19.37 -10.12 14.83
CA ASP A 125 19.56 -10.17 13.38
C ASP A 125 18.58 -9.19 12.72
N LEU A 126 19.11 -8.24 11.94
CA LEU A 126 18.31 -7.20 11.31
C LEU A 126 18.39 -7.27 9.78
N ILE A 127 17.23 -7.27 9.13
CA ILE A 127 17.11 -7.05 7.70
C ILE A 127 16.35 -5.74 7.47
N LEU A 128 16.99 -4.80 6.79
CA LEU A 128 16.47 -3.46 6.54
C LEU A 128 16.14 -3.27 5.05
N LEU A 129 14.93 -2.79 4.77
CA LEU A 129 14.51 -2.41 3.42
C LEU A 129 14.82 -0.93 3.19
N LEU A 130 15.49 -0.63 2.08
CA LEU A 130 15.91 0.72 1.69
C LEU A 130 15.54 1.04 0.24
N PRO A 131 15.27 2.32 -0.09
CA PRO A 131 15.13 2.74 -1.48
C PRO A 131 16.39 2.38 -2.27
N TYR A 132 16.26 2.02 -3.55
CA TYR A 132 17.39 1.44 -4.30
C TYR A 132 18.71 2.23 -4.24
N PRO A 133 18.75 3.57 -4.41
CA PRO A 133 19.99 4.33 -4.26
C PRO A 133 20.58 4.26 -2.84
N GLU A 134 19.72 4.31 -1.82
CA GLU A 134 20.13 4.21 -0.42
C GLU A 134 20.63 2.80 -0.09
N TYR A 135 20.00 1.75 -0.64
CA TYR A 135 20.48 0.37 -0.57
C TYR A 135 21.88 0.24 -1.20
N LYS A 136 22.07 0.77 -2.41
CA LYS A 136 23.37 0.71 -3.11
C LYS A 136 24.46 1.42 -2.32
N PHE A 137 24.13 2.51 -1.63
CA PHE A 137 25.04 3.19 -0.72
C PHE A 137 25.27 2.39 0.57
N ALA A 138 24.23 1.78 1.15
CA ALA A 138 24.32 1.00 2.39
C ALA A 138 25.26 -0.21 2.32
N ILE A 139 25.44 -0.78 1.13
CA ILE A 139 26.27 -1.97 0.91
C ILE A 139 27.72 -1.63 0.52
N THR A 140 28.10 -0.36 0.42
CA THR A 140 29.49 -0.01 0.10
C THR A 140 30.36 -0.08 1.35
N PRO A 141 31.67 -0.35 1.20
CA PRO A 141 32.59 -0.38 2.35
C PRO A 141 32.69 0.94 3.12
N GLU A 142 32.39 2.08 2.46
CA GLU A 142 32.45 3.41 3.05
C GLU A 142 31.22 3.74 3.91
N ASN A 143 30.14 2.97 3.80
CA ASN A 143 28.95 3.18 4.61
C ASN A 143 29.14 2.59 6.01
N ASP A 144 28.92 3.43 7.03
CA ASP A 144 29.15 3.10 8.43
C ASP A 144 27.89 2.68 9.19
N LEU A 145 26.74 2.52 8.52
CA LEU A 145 25.46 2.21 9.18
C LEU A 145 25.55 1.01 10.12
N LYS A 146 26.23 -0.08 9.73
CA LYS A 146 26.43 -1.26 10.59
C LYS A 146 27.21 -0.89 11.84
N THR A 147 28.28 -0.11 11.68
CA THR A 147 29.17 0.32 12.77
C THR A 147 28.44 1.28 13.70
N GLU A 148 27.79 2.31 13.16
CA GLU A 148 27.02 3.29 13.93
C GLU A 148 25.87 2.62 14.70
N LEU A 149 25.10 1.75 14.03
CA LEU A 149 24.02 1.01 14.68
C LEU A 149 24.54 0.05 15.76
N THR A 150 25.66 -0.65 15.52
CA THR A 150 26.29 -1.50 16.54
C THR A 150 26.68 -0.69 17.76
N LYS A 151 27.30 0.49 17.57
CA LYS A 151 27.66 1.39 18.65
C LYS A 151 26.42 1.87 19.41
N ALA A 152 25.37 2.28 18.71
CA ALA A 152 24.14 2.77 19.31
C ALA A 152 23.37 1.68 20.08
N LEU A 153 23.33 0.45 19.57
CA LEU A 153 22.71 -0.70 20.24
C LEU A 153 23.52 -1.19 21.44
N SER A 154 24.83 -0.96 21.47
CA SER A 154 25.69 -1.39 22.58
C SER A 154 25.26 -0.79 23.92
N GLU A 155 24.68 0.42 23.89
CA GLU A 155 24.08 1.07 25.04
C GLU A 155 23.17 2.25 24.66
N PHE A 156 21.91 2.16 25.06
CA PHE A 156 20.93 3.26 24.99
C PHE A 156 19.87 3.07 26.07
N GLU A 157 19.01 4.06 26.28
CA GLU A 157 17.82 3.91 27.13
C GLU A 157 16.57 3.95 26.25
N PHE A 158 15.60 3.10 26.58
CA PHE A 158 14.25 3.17 26.06
C PHE A 158 13.30 3.40 27.23
N ARG A 159 12.56 4.51 27.21
CA ARG A 159 11.61 4.85 28.27
C ARG A 159 12.21 4.81 29.69
N GLY A 160 13.49 5.19 29.82
CA GLY A 160 14.25 5.18 31.07
C GLY A 160 14.88 3.82 31.45
N ASN A 161 14.61 2.76 30.68
CA ASN A 161 15.22 1.46 30.87
C ASN A 161 16.48 1.34 30.01
N ARG A 162 17.63 1.07 30.64
CA ARG A 162 18.91 0.87 29.93
C ARG A 162 18.92 -0.48 29.22
N LEU A 163 19.16 -0.46 27.91
CA LEU A 163 19.22 -1.63 27.04
C LEU A 163 20.62 -1.79 26.45
N ARG A 164 21.03 -3.05 26.23
CA ARG A 164 22.26 -3.39 25.50
C ARG A 164 21.97 -4.55 24.56
N ILE A 165 21.95 -4.26 23.27
CA ILE A 165 21.59 -5.22 22.24
C ILE A 165 22.83 -5.48 21.42
N LYS A 166 23.17 -6.76 21.23
CA LYS A 166 24.27 -7.15 20.37
C LYS A 166 23.73 -7.40 18.97
N LEU A 167 24.10 -6.53 18.03
CA LEU A 167 23.83 -6.74 16.62
C LEU A 167 24.69 -7.92 16.13
N HIS A 168 24.05 -9.03 15.80
CA HIS A 168 24.68 -10.24 15.30
C HIS A 168 24.88 -10.13 13.78
N ASP A 169 23.80 -9.85 13.03
CA ASP A 169 23.88 -9.55 11.61
C ASP A 169 23.03 -8.33 11.20
N LEU A 170 23.47 -7.67 10.13
CA LEU A 170 22.74 -6.61 9.44
C LEU A 170 22.83 -6.86 7.94
N SER A 171 21.68 -7.07 7.31
CA SER A 171 21.54 -7.13 5.86
C SER A 171 20.61 -6.02 5.37
N CYS A 172 20.96 -5.39 4.25
CA CYS A 172 20.07 -4.44 3.58
C CYS A 172 19.53 -5.07 2.29
N LYS A 173 18.26 -4.80 1.97
CA LYS A 173 17.60 -5.20 0.73
C LYS A 173 16.91 -3.99 0.10
N PRO A 174 16.81 -3.91 -1.23
CA PRO A 174 16.11 -2.80 -1.85
C PRO A 174 14.58 -2.98 -1.73
N GLU A 175 13.84 -1.88 -1.56
CA GLU A 175 12.37 -1.87 -1.54
C GLU A 175 11.77 -2.42 -2.83
N GLY A 176 10.92 -3.43 -2.71
CA GLY A 176 10.35 -4.21 -3.82
C GLY A 176 11.04 -5.56 -4.04
N ALA A 177 12.18 -5.82 -3.40
CA ALA A 177 12.87 -7.10 -3.55
C ALA A 177 12.07 -8.27 -3.01
N GLY A 178 11.25 -8.07 -1.96
CA GLY A 178 10.43 -9.13 -1.40
C GLY A 178 9.38 -9.61 -2.38
N LEU A 179 8.84 -8.71 -3.20
CA LEU A 179 7.90 -9.05 -4.26
C LEU A 179 8.56 -9.94 -5.32
N ILE A 180 9.79 -9.64 -5.73
CA ILE A 180 10.54 -10.51 -6.64
C ILE A 180 10.82 -11.87 -5.99
N MET A 181 11.20 -11.90 -4.71
CA MET A 181 11.43 -13.17 -4.00
C MET A 181 10.18 -14.04 -3.95
N LEU A 182 8.99 -13.44 -3.77
CA LEU A 182 7.72 -14.16 -3.83
C LEU A 182 7.47 -14.74 -5.23
N ARG A 183 7.62 -13.93 -6.27
CA ARG A 183 7.40 -14.37 -7.66
C ARG A 183 8.42 -15.43 -8.09
N TYR A 184 9.67 -15.28 -7.70
CA TYR A 184 10.72 -16.28 -7.88
C TYR A 184 10.30 -17.65 -7.32
N GLN A 185 9.73 -17.69 -6.10
CA GLN A 185 9.25 -18.93 -5.50
C GLN A 185 8.02 -19.51 -6.23
N GLU A 186 7.12 -18.64 -6.68
CA GLU A 186 5.87 -19.04 -7.36
C GLU A 186 6.08 -19.53 -8.80
N GLU A 187 7.14 -19.10 -9.48
CA GLU A 187 7.41 -19.38 -10.90
C GLU A 187 8.55 -20.38 -11.14
N GLY A 188 9.03 -21.07 -10.10
CA GLY A 188 10.02 -22.13 -10.24
C GLY A 188 11.48 -21.65 -10.25
N GLY A 189 11.75 -20.46 -9.71
CA GLY A 189 13.08 -20.01 -9.33
C GLY A 189 13.88 -19.34 -10.45
N ALA A 190 15.17 -19.66 -10.53
CA ALA A 190 16.15 -18.94 -11.36
C ALA A 190 15.80 -18.95 -12.85
N ASP A 191 15.26 -20.05 -13.34
CA ASP A 191 14.80 -20.19 -14.73
C ASP A 191 13.82 -19.10 -15.15
N TRP A 192 12.91 -18.70 -14.25
CA TRP A 192 11.95 -17.64 -14.52
C TRP A 192 12.64 -16.28 -14.64
N LEU A 193 13.52 -15.93 -13.70
CA LEU A 193 14.27 -14.67 -13.74
C LEU A 193 15.22 -14.56 -14.94
N LEU A 194 15.75 -15.69 -15.42
CA LEU A 194 16.64 -15.73 -16.58
C LEU A 194 15.88 -15.58 -17.91
N LYS A 195 14.59 -15.92 -17.95
CA LYS A 195 13.75 -15.91 -19.17
C LYS A 195 12.85 -14.68 -19.28
N ASN A 196 12.68 -13.92 -18.20
CA ASN A 196 11.69 -12.85 -18.12
C ASN A 196 12.33 -11.54 -17.69
N LYS A 197 11.73 -10.45 -18.17
CA LYS A 197 11.93 -9.11 -17.61
C LYS A 197 10.77 -8.80 -16.65
N ALA A 198 11.02 -8.91 -15.36
CA ALA A 198 10.04 -8.60 -14.33
C ALA A 198 10.31 -7.23 -13.73
N VAL A 199 9.29 -6.37 -13.68
CA VAL A 199 9.41 -5.03 -13.11
C VAL A 199 8.49 -4.89 -11.91
N VAL A 200 9.04 -4.53 -10.76
CA VAL A 200 8.28 -4.13 -9.58
C VAL A 200 8.14 -2.62 -9.55
N TRP A 201 6.92 -2.11 -9.44
CA TRP A 201 6.61 -0.70 -9.27
C TRP A 201 6.01 -0.43 -7.89
N MET A 202 6.82 0.20 -7.03
CA MET A 202 6.50 0.54 -5.65
C MET A 202 6.04 2.00 -5.55
N PHE A 203 4.78 2.21 -5.18
CA PHE A 203 4.19 3.53 -4.96
C PHE A 203 4.22 3.89 -3.46
N GLY A 204 5.25 4.63 -3.05
CA GLY A 204 5.48 5.04 -1.67
C GLY A 204 4.94 6.43 -1.32
N GLU A 205 5.08 6.79 -0.04
CA GLU A 205 4.70 8.12 0.48
C GLU A 205 5.61 9.22 -0.08
N ARG A 206 6.94 9.03 0.05
CA ARG A 206 7.96 9.99 -0.38
C ARG A 206 8.42 9.73 -1.81
N ASN A 207 8.68 8.46 -2.11
CA ASN A 207 9.32 8.03 -3.34
C ASN A 207 8.43 7.09 -4.13
N THR A 208 8.65 7.07 -5.43
CA THR A 208 8.22 5.97 -6.28
C THR A 208 9.46 5.25 -6.81
N SER A 209 9.44 3.93 -6.73
CA SER A 209 10.59 3.09 -7.07
C SER A 209 10.22 2.01 -8.08
N LEU A 210 11.16 1.72 -8.96
CA LEU A 210 11.14 0.58 -9.86
C LEU A 210 12.30 -0.34 -9.50
N ILE A 211 12.05 -1.64 -9.35
CA ILE A 211 13.09 -2.66 -9.40
C ILE A 211 12.86 -3.47 -10.67
N VAL A 212 13.89 -3.56 -11.49
CA VAL A 212 13.88 -4.29 -12.75
C VAL A 212 14.78 -5.51 -12.59
N TYR A 213 14.21 -6.68 -12.81
CA TYR A 213 14.97 -7.91 -13.05
C TYR A 213 14.87 -8.23 -14.52
N ASP A 214 15.98 -8.11 -15.23
CA ASP A 214 16.08 -8.28 -16.67
C ASP A 214 17.05 -9.44 -16.95
N HIS A 215 16.51 -10.62 -17.26
CA HIS A 215 17.27 -11.82 -17.59
C HIS A 215 18.40 -12.13 -16.57
N GLY A 216 18.05 -12.12 -15.29
CA GLY A 216 18.97 -12.37 -14.17
C GLY A 216 19.76 -11.15 -13.66
N SER A 217 19.68 -10.01 -14.33
CA SER A 217 20.33 -8.76 -13.88
C SER A 217 19.34 -7.87 -13.13
N ALA A 218 19.71 -7.41 -11.94
CA ALA A 218 18.88 -6.52 -11.13
C ALA A 218 19.35 -5.07 -11.22
N LEU A 219 18.41 -4.17 -11.50
CA LEU A 219 18.59 -2.72 -11.45
C LEU A 219 17.43 -2.09 -10.69
N GLY A 220 17.62 -0.86 -10.23
CA GLY A 220 16.54 -0.13 -9.60
C GLY A 220 16.67 1.37 -9.82
N PHE A 221 15.51 2.00 -9.82
CA PHE A 221 15.32 3.41 -10.10
C PHE A 221 14.39 3.97 -9.04
N THR A 222 14.73 5.11 -8.48
CA THR A 222 13.91 5.77 -7.47
C THR A 222 13.83 7.25 -7.80
N ASN A 223 12.63 7.81 -7.73
CA ASN A 223 12.41 9.25 -7.82
C ASN A 223 11.67 9.75 -6.57
N ASN A 224 11.56 11.08 -6.46
CA ASN A 224 10.83 11.73 -5.37
C ASN A 224 9.38 12.04 -5.76
N LEU A 225 8.77 11.26 -6.67
CA LEU A 225 7.37 11.40 -7.11
C LEU A 225 6.44 10.50 -6.28
N GLY A 226 6.49 10.62 -4.95
CA GLY A 226 5.59 9.89 -4.03
C GLY A 226 4.23 10.58 -3.82
N PHE A 227 3.36 9.91 -3.06
CA PHE A 227 2.03 10.37 -2.69
C PHE A 227 2.00 11.74 -1.99
N TYR A 228 3.04 12.08 -1.23
CA TYR A 228 3.15 13.39 -0.59
C TYR A 228 3.04 14.54 -1.61
N ASN A 229 3.56 14.39 -2.83
CA ASN A 229 3.48 15.43 -3.86
C ASN A 229 2.03 15.71 -4.28
N LEU A 230 1.19 14.66 -4.33
CA LEU A 230 -0.25 14.80 -4.57
C LEU A 230 -0.89 15.61 -3.44
N VAL A 231 -0.67 15.20 -2.19
CA VAL A 231 -1.22 15.88 -1.01
C VAL A 231 -0.77 17.34 -0.96
N ALA A 232 0.52 17.62 -1.17
CA ALA A 232 1.07 18.96 -1.16
C ALA A 232 0.46 19.84 -2.25
N THR A 233 0.32 19.31 -3.48
CA THR A 233 -0.28 20.04 -4.61
C THR A 233 -1.75 20.36 -4.35
N VAL A 234 -2.51 19.43 -3.78
CA VAL A 234 -3.90 19.67 -3.40
C VAL A 234 -3.97 20.72 -2.29
N GLN A 235 -3.14 20.59 -1.27
CA GLN A 235 -3.10 21.51 -0.14
C GLN A 235 -2.85 22.96 -0.59
N THR A 236 -1.83 23.19 -1.44
CA THR A 236 -1.52 24.52 -1.97
C THR A 236 -2.59 25.08 -2.91
N SER A 237 -3.46 24.22 -3.43
CA SER A 237 -4.53 24.58 -4.37
C SER A 237 -5.92 24.61 -3.71
N SER A 238 -5.98 24.60 -2.38
CA SER A 238 -7.20 24.47 -1.57
C SER A 238 -7.25 25.50 -0.43
N LEU A 239 -8.39 25.59 0.28
CA LEU A 239 -8.68 26.67 1.23
C LEU A 239 -8.09 26.47 2.64
N GLY A 240 -7.19 25.51 2.83
CA GLY A 240 -6.50 25.28 4.10
C GLY A 240 -6.73 23.90 4.72
N GLN A 241 -7.21 22.93 3.94
CA GLN A 241 -7.29 21.53 4.37
C GLN A 241 -5.94 21.04 4.92
N SER A 242 -5.97 20.30 6.03
CA SER A 242 -4.74 19.76 6.59
C SER A 242 -4.20 18.62 5.72
N ALA A 243 -2.87 18.52 5.61
CA ALA A 243 -2.23 17.43 4.88
C ALA A 243 -2.64 16.04 5.40
N SER A 244 -2.90 15.92 6.70
CA SER A 244 -3.33 14.66 7.34
C SER A 244 -4.72 14.21 6.89
N GLU A 245 -5.68 15.13 6.86
CA GLU A 245 -7.04 14.86 6.39
C GLU A 245 -7.05 14.55 4.89
N LEU A 246 -6.31 15.33 4.09
CA LEU A 246 -6.14 15.08 2.66
C LEU A 246 -5.54 13.70 2.38
N THR A 247 -4.48 13.32 3.12
CA THR A 247 -3.86 11.98 3.03
C THR A 247 -4.91 10.89 3.24
N THR A 248 -5.70 11.01 4.31
CA THR A 248 -6.71 10.01 4.68
C THR A 248 -7.78 9.89 3.62
N VAL A 249 -8.34 11.03 3.18
CA VAL A 249 -9.42 11.04 2.19
C VAL A 249 -8.94 10.54 0.84
N LEU A 250 -7.78 11.00 0.35
CA LEU A 250 -7.24 10.56 -0.94
C LEU A 250 -7.01 9.05 -0.98
N LEU A 251 -6.52 8.43 0.10
CA LEU A 251 -6.31 6.98 0.15
C LEU A 251 -7.62 6.18 0.18
N GLN A 252 -8.71 6.75 0.70
CA GLN A 252 -10.00 6.06 0.88
C GLN A 252 -11.00 6.30 -0.26
N VAL A 253 -10.96 7.49 -0.87
CA VAL A 253 -11.94 7.90 -1.89
C VAL A 253 -11.86 7.03 -3.16
N GLY A 254 -10.72 6.38 -3.38
CA GLY A 254 -10.49 5.50 -4.52
C GLY A 254 -10.73 6.25 -5.83
N LYS A 255 -11.77 5.85 -6.56
CA LYS A 255 -12.13 6.41 -7.88
C LYS A 255 -13.14 7.55 -7.80
N ASP A 256 -13.86 7.69 -6.69
CA ASP A 256 -15.01 8.62 -6.59
C ASP A 256 -14.57 10.03 -6.14
N LEU A 257 -13.80 10.71 -7.00
CA LEU A 257 -13.48 12.12 -6.83
C LEU A 257 -14.67 13.01 -7.25
N SER A 258 -15.79 12.90 -6.53
CA SER A 258 -16.98 13.69 -6.77
C SER A 258 -17.35 14.59 -5.60
N ILE A 259 -18.06 15.68 -5.88
CA ILE A 259 -18.56 16.59 -4.84
C ILE A 259 -19.52 15.88 -3.88
N ASN A 260 -20.14 14.77 -4.29
CA ASN A 260 -21.12 14.03 -3.49
C ASN A 260 -20.47 12.99 -2.57
N ASN A 261 -19.17 12.74 -2.74
CA ASN A 261 -18.48 11.77 -1.92
C ASN A 261 -18.47 12.21 -0.45
N PRO A 262 -18.97 11.38 0.50
CA PRO A 262 -19.06 11.76 1.91
C PRO A 262 -17.72 12.11 2.57
N LEU A 263 -16.60 11.53 2.11
CA LEU A 263 -15.27 11.82 2.63
C LEU A 263 -14.78 13.19 2.15
N ILE A 264 -15.03 13.53 0.88
CA ILE A 264 -14.70 14.86 0.33
C ILE A 264 -15.58 15.93 0.98
N GLN A 265 -16.87 15.65 1.20
CA GLN A 265 -17.82 16.54 1.88
C GLN A 265 -17.38 16.95 3.30
N ARG A 266 -16.59 16.11 3.98
CA ARG A 266 -16.02 16.37 5.31
C ARG A 266 -14.79 17.26 5.29
N LEU A 267 -14.13 17.40 4.13
CA LEU A 267 -12.97 18.27 3.98
C LEU A 267 -13.34 19.74 3.83
N ALA A 268 -14.58 20.05 3.49
CA ALA A 268 -15.03 21.43 3.38
C ALA A 268 -14.94 22.14 4.74
N THR A 269 -14.28 23.28 4.74
CA THR A 269 -14.09 24.16 5.90
C THR A 269 -15.14 25.27 5.97
N THR A 270 -15.83 25.52 4.85
CA THR A 270 -16.86 26.54 4.73
C THR A 270 -18.28 25.99 4.89
N ASP A 271 -19.21 26.88 5.22
CA ASP A 271 -20.60 26.56 5.49
C ASP A 271 -21.56 27.07 4.40
N LYS A 272 -22.77 26.48 4.39
CA LYS A 272 -23.96 26.93 3.65
C LYS A 272 -23.68 27.23 2.16
N SER A 273 -23.69 28.50 1.76
CA SER A 273 -23.63 28.93 0.35
C SER A 273 -22.24 28.83 -0.25
N GLN A 274 -21.18 28.80 0.56
CA GLN A 274 -19.79 28.72 0.08
C GLN A 274 -19.31 27.27 -0.07
N LYS A 275 -19.92 26.35 0.68
CA LYS A 275 -19.56 24.93 0.68
C LYS A 275 -19.56 24.28 -0.71
N PRO A 276 -20.57 24.48 -1.58
CA PRO A 276 -20.54 23.91 -2.94
C PRO A 276 -19.36 24.41 -3.77
N ILE A 277 -19.03 25.71 -3.65
CA ILE A 277 -17.93 26.34 -4.39
C ILE A 277 -16.58 25.77 -3.91
N GLU A 278 -16.37 25.66 -2.60
CA GLU A 278 -15.17 25.03 -2.04
C GLU A 278 -15.03 23.58 -2.49
N LEU A 279 -16.11 22.80 -2.47
CA LEU A 279 -16.08 21.39 -2.88
C LEU A 279 -15.74 21.23 -4.36
N GLU A 280 -16.27 22.07 -5.23
CA GLU A 280 -15.91 22.08 -6.65
C GLU A 280 -14.42 22.39 -6.85
N GLN A 281 -13.90 23.39 -6.14
CA GLN A 281 -12.48 23.74 -6.18
C GLN A 281 -11.60 22.60 -5.67
N LEU A 282 -11.99 21.96 -4.57
CA LEU A 282 -11.27 20.85 -3.97
C LEU A 282 -11.25 19.63 -4.89
N VAL A 283 -12.39 19.23 -5.45
CA VAL A 283 -12.46 18.12 -6.42
C VAL A 283 -11.63 18.41 -7.66
N LYS A 284 -11.67 19.64 -8.16
CA LYS A 284 -10.84 20.07 -9.29
C LYS A 284 -9.35 19.99 -8.95
N ALA A 285 -8.95 20.43 -7.75
CA ALA A 285 -7.58 20.35 -7.28
C ALA A 285 -7.10 18.90 -7.16
N MET A 286 -7.88 18.03 -6.50
CA MET A 286 -7.59 16.60 -6.35
C MET A 286 -7.43 15.90 -7.69
N THR A 287 -8.39 16.10 -8.60
CA THR A 287 -8.39 15.47 -9.93
C THR A 287 -7.22 15.96 -10.78
N SER A 288 -6.94 17.26 -10.77
CA SER A 288 -5.84 17.85 -11.55
C SER A 288 -4.48 17.42 -11.02
N ALA A 289 -4.30 17.42 -9.70
CA ALA A 289 -3.07 17.00 -9.05
C ALA A 289 -2.79 15.51 -9.28
N LYS A 290 -3.81 14.64 -9.17
CA LYS A 290 -3.69 13.20 -9.49
C LYS A 290 -3.23 13.00 -10.93
N ARG A 291 -3.90 13.66 -11.89
CA ARG A 291 -3.55 13.57 -13.32
C ARG A 291 -2.13 14.04 -13.58
N HIS A 292 -1.73 15.16 -12.99
CA HIS A 292 -0.39 15.71 -13.17
C HIS A 292 0.69 14.78 -12.63
N LEU A 293 0.52 14.25 -11.41
CA LEU A 293 1.46 13.31 -10.83
C LEU A 293 1.53 12.02 -11.65
N TRP A 294 0.39 11.50 -12.12
CA TRP A 294 0.36 10.35 -13.02
C TRP A 294 1.14 10.60 -14.31
N GLN A 295 0.97 11.76 -14.95
CA GLN A 295 1.72 12.08 -16.17
C GLN A 295 3.24 12.08 -15.95
N GLN A 296 3.71 12.60 -14.81
CA GLN A 296 5.13 12.57 -14.45
C GLN A 296 5.63 11.14 -14.23
N LEU A 297 4.87 10.35 -13.47
CA LEU A 297 5.17 8.95 -13.18
C LEU A 297 5.21 8.10 -14.46
N PHE A 298 4.20 8.24 -15.31
CA PHE A 298 4.11 7.58 -16.61
C PHE A 298 5.32 7.93 -17.49
N THR A 299 5.60 9.23 -17.69
CA THR A 299 6.71 9.67 -18.54
C THR A 299 8.05 9.11 -18.07
N TRP A 300 8.25 9.03 -16.76
CA TRP A 300 9.46 8.47 -16.17
C TRP A 300 9.55 6.94 -16.30
N ALA A 301 8.44 6.23 -16.09
CA ALA A 301 8.44 4.77 -15.98
C ALA A 301 8.33 4.05 -17.32
N THR A 302 7.66 4.63 -18.32
CA THR A 302 7.40 3.96 -19.61
C THR A 302 8.64 3.40 -20.29
N PRO A 303 9.76 4.15 -20.44
CA PRO A 303 10.96 3.62 -21.09
C PRO A 303 11.58 2.42 -20.37
N ILE A 304 11.22 2.19 -19.10
CA ILE A 304 11.73 1.11 -18.26
C ILE A 304 10.80 -0.11 -18.33
N ILE A 305 9.49 0.11 -18.55
CA ILE A 305 8.42 -0.90 -18.44
C ILE A 305 7.98 -1.45 -19.80
N GLU A 306 8.14 -0.71 -20.90
CA GLU A 306 7.49 -0.98 -22.20
C GLU A 306 7.64 -2.41 -22.75
N ASP A 307 8.74 -3.09 -22.41
CA ASP A 307 9.10 -4.45 -22.82
C ASP A 307 9.06 -5.48 -21.66
N ALA A 308 8.47 -5.13 -20.52
CA ALA A 308 8.37 -6.04 -19.38
C ALA A 308 7.48 -7.24 -19.70
N SER A 309 7.94 -8.43 -19.31
CA SER A 309 7.17 -9.67 -19.36
C SER A 309 6.08 -9.71 -18.30
N GLU A 310 6.33 -9.06 -17.16
CA GLU A 310 5.41 -8.96 -16.03
C GLU A 310 5.64 -7.65 -15.28
N LEU A 311 4.55 -6.98 -14.91
CA LEU A 311 4.58 -5.77 -14.08
C LEU A 311 3.90 -6.05 -12.73
N ILE A 312 4.68 -5.95 -11.66
CA ILE A 312 4.26 -6.20 -10.29
C ILE A 312 4.00 -4.85 -9.62
N ILE A 313 2.76 -4.59 -9.22
CA ILE A 313 2.33 -3.31 -8.65
C ILE A 313 2.14 -3.43 -7.14
N ALA A 314 2.74 -2.52 -6.38
CA ALA A 314 2.67 -2.53 -4.92
C ALA A 314 2.85 -1.14 -4.30
N GLY A 315 2.65 -1.05 -2.98
CA GLY A 315 2.79 0.18 -2.21
C GLY A 315 1.45 0.82 -1.85
N GLY A 316 1.45 1.60 -0.76
CA GLY A 316 0.21 2.13 -0.17
C GLY A 316 -0.56 3.11 -1.05
N ALA A 317 0.11 3.75 -2.01
CA ALA A 317 -0.52 4.69 -2.95
C ALA A 317 -0.87 4.07 -4.30
N ALA A 318 -0.48 2.80 -4.54
CA ALA A 318 -0.75 2.11 -5.79
C ALA A 318 -2.24 1.98 -6.16
N PRO A 319 -3.19 1.78 -5.21
CA PRO A 319 -4.61 1.73 -5.53
C PRO A 319 -5.14 2.93 -6.31
N LEU A 320 -4.50 4.11 -6.15
CA LEU A 320 -4.90 5.33 -6.85
C LEU A 320 -4.70 5.27 -8.36
N TYR A 321 -3.73 4.48 -8.83
CA TYR A 321 -3.26 4.50 -10.21
C TYR A 321 -3.55 3.20 -10.97
N LEU A 322 -4.24 2.23 -10.37
CA LEU A 322 -4.46 0.92 -11.01
C LEU A 322 -5.13 1.03 -12.38
N ASP A 323 -6.20 1.82 -12.51
CA ASP A 323 -6.89 2.02 -13.79
C ASP A 323 -6.00 2.71 -14.81
N ASP A 324 -5.22 3.70 -14.35
CA ASP A 324 -4.29 4.44 -15.18
C ASP A 324 -3.17 3.53 -15.71
N ILE A 325 -2.64 2.63 -14.86
CA ILE A 325 -1.66 1.60 -15.22
C ILE A 325 -2.24 0.61 -16.23
N GLU A 326 -3.44 0.08 -15.98
CA GLU A 326 -4.11 -0.88 -16.88
C GLU A 326 -4.40 -0.29 -18.25
N ALA A 327 -4.85 0.96 -18.30
CA ALA A 327 -5.09 1.67 -19.55
C ALA A 327 -3.79 1.93 -20.33
N THR A 328 -2.68 2.09 -19.63
CA THR A 328 -1.38 2.46 -20.20
C THR A 328 -0.59 1.24 -20.69
N PHE A 329 -0.65 0.13 -19.95
CA PHE A 329 0.08 -1.10 -20.24
C PHE A 329 -0.88 -2.29 -20.46
N PRO A 330 -1.83 -2.21 -21.41
CA PRO A 330 -2.89 -3.21 -21.56
C PRO A 330 -2.37 -4.59 -22.00
N SER A 331 -1.18 -4.64 -22.59
CA SER A 331 -0.53 -5.87 -23.06
C SER A 331 0.40 -6.51 -22.03
N ILE A 332 0.72 -5.82 -20.94
CA ILE A 332 1.66 -6.33 -19.93
C ILE A 332 0.85 -7.01 -18.81
N PRO A 333 1.09 -8.30 -18.53
CA PRO A 333 0.43 -8.98 -17.42
C PRO A 333 0.74 -8.29 -16.09
N LEU A 334 -0.32 -7.99 -15.32
CA LEU A 334 -0.21 -7.29 -14.03
C LEU A 334 -0.35 -8.26 -12.86
N TYR A 335 0.62 -8.23 -11.95
CA TYR A 335 0.51 -8.83 -10.62
C TYR A 335 0.23 -7.70 -9.61
N LYS A 336 -1.01 -7.58 -9.14
CA LYS A 336 -1.41 -6.52 -8.19
C LYS A 336 -1.18 -7.00 -6.76
N ALA A 337 0.00 -6.74 -6.23
CA ALA A 337 0.39 -7.10 -4.87
C ALA A 337 -0.20 -6.12 -3.85
N ILE A 338 -1.53 -5.98 -3.89
CA ILE A 338 -2.32 -5.02 -3.12
C ILE A 338 -3.52 -5.77 -2.56
N ALA A 339 -3.78 -5.61 -1.27
CA ALA A 339 -5.05 -6.01 -0.70
C ALA A 339 -6.09 -4.96 -1.07
N LEU A 340 -6.92 -5.29 -2.05
CA LEU A 340 -8.11 -4.51 -2.32
C LEU A 340 -9.12 -4.81 -1.20
N PRO A 341 -9.87 -3.81 -0.71
CA PRO A 341 -11.05 -4.08 0.10
C PRO A 341 -11.86 -5.16 -0.61
N SER A 342 -12.44 -6.09 0.16
CA SER A 342 -13.39 -7.03 -0.43
C SER A 342 -14.39 -6.21 -1.21
N GLN A 343 -14.26 -6.24 -2.54
CA GLN A 343 -15.31 -5.78 -3.39
C GLN A 343 -16.49 -6.61 -2.91
N GLN A 344 -17.52 -5.98 -2.34
CA GLN A 344 -18.86 -6.52 -2.56
C GLN A 344 -18.84 -6.89 -4.02
N THR A 345 -18.99 -8.18 -4.30
CA THR A 345 -19.01 -8.69 -5.65
C THR A 345 -20.19 -7.97 -6.27
N ILE A 346 -19.92 -6.80 -6.86
CA ILE A 346 -20.74 -6.28 -7.91
C ILE A 346 -20.42 -7.30 -8.96
N MET A 347 -21.23 -8.38 -8.97
CA MET A 347 -21.39 -9.19 -10.16
C MET A 347 -21.36 -8.19 -11.31
N PRO A 348 -20.53 -8.41 -12.35
CA PRO A 348 -20.58 -7.54 -13.52
C PRO A 348 -22.07 -7.31 -13.80
N PRO A 349 -22.53 -6.05 -13.88
CA PRO A 349 -23.95 -5.76 -13.89
C PRO A 349 -24.57 -6.74 -14.86
N PHE A 350 -25.55 -7.53 -14.39
CA PHE A 350 -26.34 -8.35 -15.31
C PHE A 350 -26.63 -7.44 -16.50
N PRO A 351 -26.31 -7.85 -17.74
CA PRO A 351 -26.55 -7.01 -18.89
C PRO A 351 -27.95 -6.46 -18.71
N SER A 352 -28.08 -5.14 -18.56
CA SER A 352 -29.38 -4.53 -18.36
C SER A 352 -30.26 -5.07 -19.48
N PRO A 353 -31.48 -5.54 -19.20
CA PRO A 353 -32.38 -5.94 -20.28
C PRO A 353 -32.33 -4.82 -21.32
N PRO A 354 -32.09 -5.16 -22.61
CA PRO A 354 -31.86 -4.15 -23.62
C PRO A 354 -33.00 -3.14 -23.52
N LYS A 355 -32.66 -1.84 -23.49
CA LYS A 355 -33.69 -0.80 -23.62
C LYS A 355 -34.53 -1.18 -24.84
N PRO A 356 -35.87 -1.09 -24.79
CA PRO A 356 -36.69 -1.37 -25.94
C PRO A 356 -36.13 -0.55 -27.11
N PRO A 357 -35.84 -1.18 -28.26
CA PRO A 357 -35.13 -0.50 -29.34
C PRO A 357 -35.92 0.74 -29.78
N GLU A 358 -35.23 1.84 -30.05
CA GLU A 358 -35.78 3.00 -30.78
C GLU A 358 -36.10 2.65 -32.26
N TRP A 359 -36.28 1.37 -32.60
CA TRP A 359 -36.36 0.89 -33.98
C TRP A 359 -37.65 0.10 -34.21
N ASP A 360 -38.70 0.82 -34.58
CA ASP A 360 -39.48 0.62 -35.82
C ASP A 360 -40.67 1.60 -35.77
N ASP A 361 -40.36 2.90 -35.84
CA ASP A 361 -41.37 3.96 -35.81
C ASP A 361 -42.46 3.76 -36.89
N ALA A 362 -42.15 3.08 -37.99
CA ALA A 362 -43.09 2.82 -39.08
C ALA A 362 -44.15 1.76 -38.71
N LYS A 363 -43.75 0.60 -38.17
CA LYS A 363 -44.74 -0.41 -37.71
C LYS A 363 -45.50 0.05 -36.48
N ALA A 364 -44.81 0.66 -35.51
CA ALA A 364 -45.45 1.20 -34.32
C ALA A 364 -46.47 2.30 -34.67
N ALA A 365 -46.16 3.20 -35.62
CA ALA A 365 -47.12 4.19 -36.11
C ALA A 365 -48.30 3.56 -36.88
N THR A 366 -48.06 2.47 -37.63
CA THR A 366 -49.12 1.75 -38.36
C THR A 366 -50.09 1.06 -37.39
N TYR A 367 -49.59 0.46 -36.32
CA TYR A 367 -50.44 -0.13 -35.27
C TYR A 367 -51.16 0.93 -34.43
N ARG A 368 -50.53 2.08 -34.14
CA ARG A 368 -51.19 3.22 -33.48
C ARG A 368 -52.33 3.83 -34.30
N ARG A 369 -52.26 3.82 -35.65
CA ARG A 369 -53.36 4.29 -36.51
C ARG A 369 -54.63 3.43 -36.45
N ASN A 370 -54.48 2.15 -36.13
CA ASN A 370 -55.59 1.20 -36.06
C ASN A 370 -56.07 0.96 -34.60
N TRP A 371 -55.69 1.85 -33.68
CA TRP A 371 -56.05 1.75 -32.27
C TRP A 371 -57.55 2.05 -32.09
N GLY A 372 -58.34 1.01 -31.89
CA GLY A 372 -59.81 1.07 -31.81
C GLY A 372 -60.54 -0.10 -32.50
N ASP A 373 -59.84 -0.86 -33.33
CA ASP A 373 -60.30 -2.15 -33.87
C ASP A 373 -59.74 -3.31 -33.03
N VAL A 374 -60.62 -4.22 -32.60
CA VAL A 374 -60.28 -5.41 -31.79
C VAL A 374 -59.23 -6.28 -32.48
N GLU A 375 -59.29 -6.37 -33.81
CA GLU A 375 -58.33 -7.14 -34.61
C GLU A 375 -56.95 -6.45 -34.63
N GLY A 376 -56.93 -5.11 -34.61
CA GLY A 376 -55.73 -4.29 -34.50
C GLY A 376 -55.03 -4.44 -33.15
N GLU A 377 -55.79 -4.46 -32.06
CA GLU A 377 -55.25 -4.66 -30.70
C GLU A 377 -54.65 -6.06 -30.54
N LYS A 378 -55.31 -7.09 -31.07
CA LYS A 378 -54.80 -8.48 -31.03
C LYS A 378 -53.49 -8.65 -31.78
N ARG A 379 -53.35 -8.00 -32.95
CA ARG A 379 -52.10 -7.98 -33.72
C ARG A 379 -50.99 -7.23 -33.00
N TYR A 380 -51.30 -6.10 -32.37
CA TYR A 380 -50.33 -5.34 -31.58
C TYR A 380 -49.81 -6.14 -30.38
N ARG A 381 -50.70 -6.81 -29.63
CA ARG A 381 -50.32 -7.67 -28.50
C ARG A 381 -49.48 -8.87 -28.93
N SER A 382 -49.81 -9.51 -30.06
CA SER A 382 -49.02 -10.62 -30.61
C SER A 382 -47.63 -10.15 -31.05
N TRP A 383 -47.55 -8.97 -31.67
CA TRP A 383 -46.29 -8.36 -32.06
C TRP A 383 -45.42 -7.98 -30.85
N LEU A 384 -46.01 -7.45 -29.78
CA LEU A 384 -45.29 -7.19 -28.52
C LEU A 384 -44.73 -8.49 -27.90
N ALA A 385 -45.52 -9.56 -27.89
CA ALA A 385 -45.06 -10.87 -27.38
C ALA A 385 -43.90 -11.43 -28.22
N GLU A 386 -43.96 -11.30 -29.55
CA GLU A 386 -42.87 -11.73 -30.44
C GLU A 386 -41.59 -10.88 -30.22
N CYS A 387 -41.73 -9.59 -29.95
CA CYS A 387 -40.62 -8.71 -29.59
C CYS A 387 -39.98 -9.12 -28.25
N ASP A 388 -40.78 -9.38 -27.21
CA ASP A 388 -40.30 -9.86 -25.91
C ASP A 388 -39.60 -11.21 -26.03
N GLU A 389 -40.14 -12.13 -26.83
CA GLU A 389 -39.54 -13.45 -27.05
C GLU A 389 -38.18 -13.35 -27.77
N ARG A 390 -38.07 -12.50 -28.80
CA ARG A 390 -36.80 -12.24 -29.49
C ARG A 390 -35.76 -11.57 -28.59
N GLN A 391 -36.19 -10.66 -27.70
CA GLN A 391 -35.31 -10.01 -26.73
C GLN A 391 -34.79 -11.00 -25.69
N ASN A 392 -35.66 -11.87 -25.17
CA ASN A 392 -35.28 -12.90 -24.22
C ASN A 392 -34.33 -13.94 -24.85
N LEU A 393 -34.55 -14.32 -26.11
CA LEU A 393 -33.65 -15.24 -26.82
C LEU A 393 -32.24 -14.65 -26.97
N ASN A 394 -32.13 -13.37 -27.32
CA ASN A 394 -30.87 -12.67 -27.48
C ASN A 394 -30.13 -12.50 -26.13
N TYR A 395 -30.89 -12.27 -25.04
CA TYR A 395 -30.37 -12.22 -23.68
C TYR A 395 -29.84 -13.58 -23.19
N SER A 396 -30.59 -14.67 -23.41
CA SER A 396 -30.16 -16.03 -23.07
C SER A 396 -28.91 -16.44 -23.85
N GLN A 397 -28.80 -16.09 -25.13
CA GLN A 397 -27.60 -16.35 -25.93
C GLN A 397 -26.38 -15.57 -25.43
N GLN A 398 -26.55 -14.32 -24.98
CA GLN A 398 -25.48 -13.54 -24.35
C GLN A 398 -25.03 -14.15 -23.02
N LEU A 399 -25.96 -14.66 -22.21
CA LEU A 399 -25.67 -15.40 -20.98
C LEU A 399 -24.89 -16.70 -21.27
N GLU A 400 -25.29 -17.47 -22.29
CA GLU A 400 -24.59 -18.69 -22.68
C GLU A 400 -23.18 -18.39 -23.22
N LEU A 401 -23.00 -17.33 -24.02
CA LEU A 401 -21.67 -16.87 -24.48
C LEU A 401 -20.77 -16.44 -23.32
N MET A 402 -21.31 -15.70 -22.34
CA MET A 402 -20.59 -15.30 -21.14
C MET A 402 -20.20 -16.53 -20.28
N GLN A 403 -21.13 -17.46 -20.09
CA GLN A 403 -20.89 -18.70 -19.35
C GLN A 403 -19.89 -19.62 -20.07
N ALA A 404 -19.94 -19.70 -21.40
CA ALA A 404 -18.97 -20.44 -22.21
C ALA A 404 -17.57 -19.81 -22.14
N THR A 405 -17.47 -18.48 -22.13
CA THR A 405 -16.20 -17.75 -21.98
C THR A 405 -15.57 -18.00 -20.60
N ILE A 406 -16.40 -18.10 -19.55
CA ILE A 406 -15.96 -18.43 -18.19
C ILE A 406 -15.58 -19.92 -18.09
N ALA A 407 -16.29 -20.81 -18.79
CA ALA A 407 -16.08 -22.25 -18.74
C ALA A 407 -14.89 -22.74 -19.61
N GLN A 408 -14.48 -21.98 -20.64
CA GLN A 408 -13.41 -22.37 -21.54
C GLN A 408 -11.97 -22.18 -21.01
N GLY A 409 -11.79 -21.71 -19.78
CA GLY A 409 -10.65 -22.18 -18.97
C GLY A 409 -9.23 -21.87 -19.43
N ASP A 410 -9.01 -20.92 -20.34
CA ASP A 410 -7.74 -20.20 -20.47
C ASP A 410 -7.97 -18.79 -19.92
N ALA A 411 -7.94 -18.67 -18.59
CA ALA A 411 -7.95 -17.35 -17.98
C ALA A 411 -6.75 -16.58 -18.53
N ALA A 412 -6.98 -15.45 -19.22
CA ALA A 412 -5.92 -14.60 -19.76
C ALA A 412 -4.78 -14.46 -18.71
N PRO A 413 -3.49 -14.46 -19.09
CA PRO A 413 -2.36 -14.50 -18.15
C PRO A 413 -2.52 -13.59 -16.92
N SER A 414 -3.10 -12.39 -17.10
CA SER A 414 -3.44 -11.44 -16.04
C SER A 414 -4.42 -11.96 -14.98
N ALA A 415 -5.44 -12.76 -15.35
CA ALA A 415 -6.40 -13.33 -14.40
C ALA A 415 -5.77 -14.43 -13.54
N GLN A 416 -4.88 -15.24 -14.11
CA GLN A 416 -4.12 -16.24 -13.35
C GLN A 416 -3.13 -15.56 -12.37
N LEU A 417 -2.41 -14.53 -12.83
CA LEU A 417 -1.53 -13.74 -11.97
C LEU A 417 -2.31 -13.08 -10.84
N GLN A 418 -3.49 -12.53 -11.12
CA GLN A 418 -4.31 -11.91 -10.09
C GLN A 418 -4.79 -12.91 -9.05
N LYS A 419 -5.14 -14.14 -9.48
CA LYS A 419 -5.47 -15.22 -8.54
C LYS A 419 -4.29 -15.55 -7.63
N LYS A 420 -3.06 -15.61 -8.16
CA LYS A 420 -1.83 -15.81 -7.35
C LYS A 420 -1.63 -14.66 -6.37
N ALA A 421 -1.79 -13.42 -6.82
CA ALA A 421 -1.67 -12.25 -5.96
C ALA A 421 -2.68 -12.27 -4.80
N THR A 422 -3.95 -12.60 -5.06
CA THR A 422 -4.97 -12.75 -4.00
C THR A 422 -4.58 -13.86 -3.01
N GLN A 423 -4.13 -15.02 -3.49
CA GLN A 423 -3.68 -16.11 -2.62
C GLN A 423 -2.49 -15.71 -1.73
N MET A 424 -1.56 -14.91 -2.27
CA MET A 424 -0.44 -14.38 -1.50
C MET A 424 -0.91 -13.41 -0.40
N ILE A 425 -1.85 -12.52 -0.71
CA ILE A 425 -2.46 -11.61 0.28
C ILE A 425 -3.17 -12.40 1.39
N ASP A 426 -3.96 -13.43 1.03
CA ASP A 426 -4.64 -14.29 2.00
C ASP A 426 -3.64 -15.01 2.94
N GLN A 427 -2.50 -15.46 2.39
CA GLN A 427 -1.44 -16.07 3.19
C GLN A 427 -0.80 -15.06 4.15
N LEU A 428 -0.55 -13.84 3.69
CA LEU A 428 -0.02 -12.76 4.51
C LEU A 428 -0.98 -12.41 5.65
N GLU A 429 -2.27 -12.28 5.36
CA GLU A 429 -3.31 -12.00 6.37
C GLU A 429 -3.35 -13.09 7.43
N LYS A 430 -3.44 -14.37 7.02
CA LYS A 430 -3.44 -15.51 7.95
C LYS A 430 -2.18 -15.58 8.80
N THR A 431 -1.03 -15.25 8.22
CA THR A 431 0.26 -15.34 8.91
C THR A 431 0.47 -14.23 9.92
N LEU A 432 0.16 -12.97 9.56
CA LEU A 432 0.55 -11.80 10.36
C LEU A 432 -0.62 -11.07 11.03
N PHE A 433 -1.84 -11.19 10.52
CA PHE A 433 -2.99 -10.41 10.98
C PHE A 433 -4.00 -11.22 11.79
N LYS A 434 -3.98 -12.57 11.66
CA LYS A 434 -4.79 -13.52 12.47
C LYS A 434 -6.30 -13.23 12.46
N SER A 435 -6.81 -12.46 11.50
CA SER A 435 -8.23 -12.13 11.30
C SER A 435 -8.91 -13.16 10.41
N GLU A 436 -10.20 -13.44 10.66
CA GLU A 436 -11.04 -14.23 9.74
C GLU A 436 -11.68 -13.35 8.64
N LYS A 437 -11.66 -12.00 8.76
CA LYS A 437 -12.13 -11.05 7.73
C LYS A 437 -11.42 -9.70 7.84
N SER A 438 -10.78 -9.25 6.76
CA SER A 438 -10.18 -7.92 6.66
C SER A 438 -11.23 -6.79 6.54
N THR A 439 -11.17 -5.80 7.41
CA THR A 439 -11.77 -4.47 7.24
C THR A 439 -10.97 -3.62 6.21
N GLU A 440 -11.52 -2.48 5.75
CA GLU A 440 -10.80 -1.56 4.84
C GLU A 440 -9.48 -1.01 5.43
N LEU A 441 -9.44 -0.81 6.75
CA LEU A 441 -8.22 -0.38 7.45
C LEU A 441 -7.17 -1.49 7.41
N GLU A 442 -7.60 -2.75 7.55
CA GLU A 442 -6.73 -3.92 7.47
C GLU A 442 -6.24 -4.16 6.04
N SER A 443 -7.03 -3.92 4.99
CA SER A 443 -6.55 -4.05 3.60
C SER A 443 -5.46 -3.04 3.26
N SER A 444 -5.53 -1.80 3.76
CA SER A 444 -4.44 -0.84 3.62
C SER A 444 -3.16 -1.33 4.31
N ASP A 445 -3.28 -1.87 5.51
CA ASP A 445 -2.13 -2.39 6.26
C ASP A 445 -1.55 -3.66 5.63
N LEU A 446 -2.37 -4.58 5.14
CA LEU A 446 -1.93 -5.77 4.40
C LEU A 446 -1.06 -5.36 3.21
N THR A 447 -1.54 -4.43 2.38
CA THR A 447 -0.81 -3.89 1.22
C THR A 447 0.56 -3.34 1.61
N ARG A 448 0.65 -2.66 2.76
CA ARG A 448 1.90 -2.04 3.24
C ARG A 448 2.93 -3.06 3.72
N PHE A 449 2.50 -4.28 4.06
CA PHE A 449 3.36 -5.37 4.56
C PHE A 449 3.82 -6.36 3.48
N VAL A 450 3.29 -6.29 2.26
CA VAL A 450 3.56 -7.30 1.21
C VAL A 450 5.06 -7.46 0.92
N ASP A 451 5.78 -6.35 0.74
CA ASP A 451 7.19 -6.40 0.39
C ASP A 451 8.04 -7.00 1.54
N ILE A 452 7.87 -6.50 2.77
CA ILE A 452 8.60 -7.02 3.93
C ILE A 452 8.24 -8.48 4.25
N TYR A 453 7.00 -8.89 4.00
CA TYR A 453 6.57 -10.27 4.09
C TYR A 453 7.26 -11.16 3.05
N GLY A 454 7.42 -10.66 1.83
CA GLY A 454 8.16 -11.36 0.78
C GLY A 454 9.63 -11.59 1.15
N ILE A 455 10.29 -10.61 1.76
CA ILE A 455 11.65 -10.78 2.29
C ILE A 455 11.67 -11.85 3.39
N TRP A 456 10.75 -11.77 4.37
CA TRP A 456 10.67 -12.74 5.46
C TRP A 456 10.50 -14.18 4.93
N LYS A 457 9.56 -14.39 3.99
CA LYS A 457 9.33 -15.70 3.36
C LYS A 457 10.52 -16.15 2.53
N GLY A 458 11.15 -15.21 1.81
CA GLY A 458 12.38 -15.43 1.04
C GLY A 458 13.53 -15.98 1.89
N THR A 459 13.77 -15.37 3.04
CA THR A 459 14.90 -15.71 3.92
C THR A 459 14.75 -17.04 4.67
N LYS A 460 13.53 -17.58 4.75
CA LYS A 460 13.31 -18.93 5.30
C LYS A 460 13.83 -20.03 4.35
N HIS A 461 13.62 -19.85 3.05
CA HIS A 461 14.05 -20.81 2.04
C HIS A 461 15.57 -20.84 1.81
N GLU A 462 16.32 -19.85 2.27
CA GLU A 462 17.80 -19.88 2.26
C GLU A 462 18.38 -20.66 3.47
N GLN A 463 17.55 -21.02 4.46
CA GLN A 463 17.94 -21.73 5.68
C GLN A 463 17.51 -23.21 5.71
N GLU A 464 16.70 -23.63 4.73
CA GLU A 464 16.28 -25.03 4.46
C GLU A 464 17.01 -25.53 3.21
#